data_AF-A0A2K9D4X4-F1
#
_entry.id   AF-A0A2K9D4X4-F1
#
_cell.length_a   1.000
_cell.length_b   1.000
_cell.length_c   1.000
_cell.angle_alpha   90.00
_cell.angle_beta   90.00
_cell.angle_gamma   90.00
#
_symmetry.space_group_name_H-M   'P 1'
#
loop_
_entity.id
_entity.type
_entity.pdbx_description
1 polymer ?
#
loop_
_entity_poly.entity_id
_entity_poly.type
_entity_poly.pdbx_seq_one_letter_code
_entity_poly.pdbx_strand_id
1 'polypeptide(L)' 'MHLEILLQEQLVSTRRLAAFAPGKVLPLAPEAIHCVEVRVDGRLLALGELVQLEDRLGVELLEVYQVPVSGGAG' A
#
# COMPACT_ATOMS: atom_id res chain seq x y z
N MET A 1 -5.01 -13.92 7.49
CA MET A 1 -5.40 -12.53 7.23
C MET A 1 -4.15 -11.68 7.35
N HIS A 2 -3.65 -11.25 6.20
CA HIS A 2 -2.47 -10.42 6.02
C HIS A 2 -2.94 -9.02 5.64
N LEU A 3 -2.50 -7.99 6.36
CA LEU A 3 -2.82 -6.59 6.06
C LEU A 3 -1.61 -5.95 5.37
N GLU A 4 -1.86 -5.31 4.24
CA GLU A 4 -0.86 -4.65 3.42
C GLU A 4 -1.18 -3.16 3.31
N ILE A 5 -0.16 -2.33 3.41
CA ILE A 5 -0.21 -0.90 3.15
C ILE A 5 0.67 -0.63 1.94
N LEU A 6 0.05 -0.40 0.79
CA LEU A 6 0.74 -0.26 -0.49
C LEU A 6 0.76 1.21 -0.92
N LEU A 7 1.96 1.79 -0.91
CA LEU A 7 2.20 3.16 -1.35
C LEU A 7 2.25 3.26 -2.89
N GLN A 8 2.85 2.26 -3.55
CA GLN A 8 2.89 2.14 -5.01
C GLN A 8 3.28 0.72 -5.42
N GLU A 9 2.69 0.25 -6.51
CA GLU A 9 3.13 -0.94 -7.24
C GLU A 9 3.57 -0.54 -8.66
N GLN A 10 4.69 -1.08 -9.14
CA GLN A 10 5.19 -0.78 -10.50
C GLN A 10 5.83 -2.01 -11.14
N LEU A 11 5.57 -2.20 -12.43
CA LEU A 11 6.36 -3.12 -13.26
C LEU A 11 7.72 -2.50 -13.58
N VAL A 12 8.78 -3.26 -13.38
CA VAL A 12 10.16 -2.83 -13.66
C VAL A 12 10.89 -3.86 -14.51
N SER A 13 11.83 -3.41 -15.33
CA SER A 13 12.68 -4.32 -16.10
C SER A 13 13.71 -5.02 -15.20
N THR A 14 14.14 -6.22 -15.59
CA THR A 14 15.22 -6.96 -14.92
C THR A 14 16.52 -6.15 -14.84
N ARG A 15 16.83 -5.36 -15.87
CA ARG A 15 17.98 -4.44 -15.88
C ARG A 15 17.87 -3.37 -14.80
N ARG A 16 16.68 -2.79 -14.58
CA ARG A 16 16.46 -1.79 -13.52
C ARG A 16 16.63 -2.42 -12.15
N LEU A 17 16.09 -3.63 -11.96
CA LEU A 17 16.21 -4.39 -10.71
C LEU A 17 17.66 -4.74 -10.38
N ALA A 18 18.45 -5.16 -11.37
CA ALA A 18 19.87 -5.48 -11.20
C ALA A 18 20.74 -4.28 -10.76
N ALA A 19 20.25 -3.05 -10.96
CA ALA A 19 20.94 -1.83 -10.54
C ALA A 19 20.62 -1.42 -9.09
N PHE A 20 19.80 -2.19 -8.36
CA PHE A 20 19.44 -1.86 -6.98
C PHE A 20 20.64 -2.06 -6.06
N ALA A 21 20.94 -1.04 -5.27
CA ALA A 21 22.05 -1.03 -4.32
C ALA A 21 21.71 -0.12 -3.14
N PRO A 22 22.31 -0.33 -1.96
CA PRO A 22 22.13 0.57 -0.81
C PRO A 22 22.37 2.04 -1.18
N GLY A 23 21.49 2.92 -0.70
CA GLY A 23 21.54 4.36 -0.99
C GLY A 23 20.91 4.77 -2.33
N LYS A 24 20.47 3.83 -3.18
CA LYS A 24 19.64 4.16 -4.35
C LYS A 24 18.20 4.45 -3.91
N VAL A 25 17.61 5.46 -4.53
CA VAL A 25 16.24 5.89 -4.29
C VAL A 25 15.36 5.41 -5.44
N LEU A 26 14.23 4.78 -5.10
CA LEU A 26 13.17 4.50 -6.06
C LEU A 26 12.19 5.67 -6.04
N PRO A 27 12.02 6.39 -7.16
CA PRO A 27 11.04 7.47 -7.20
C PRO A 27 9.64 6.88 -7.10
N LEU A 28 8.83 7.51 -6.27
CA LEU A 28 7.40 7.30 -6.18
C LEU A 28 6.68 8.32 -7.07
N ALA A 29 5.46 8.00 -7.50
CA ALA A 29 4.57 8.97 -8.10
C ALA A 29 4.30 10.11 -7.10
N PRO A 30 4.18 11.36 -7.56
CA PRO A 30 3.87 12.49 -6.67
C PRO A 30 2.64 12.26 -5.78
N GLU A 31 1.65 11.53 -6.31
CA GLU A 31 0.37 11.27 -5.66
C GLU A 31 0.39 10.05 -4.74
N ALA A 32 1.50 9.30 -4.66
CA ALA A 32 1.56 8.02 -3.95
C ALA A 32 1.15 8.15 -2.48
N ILE A 33 1.56 9.26 -1.81
CA ILE A 33 1.20 9.50 -0.41
C ILE A 33 -0.28 9.80 -0.21
N HIS A 34 -0.99 10.27 -1.24
CA HIS A 34 -2.41 10.64 -1.16
C HIS A 34 -3.35 9.50 -1.62
N CYS A 35 -2.79 8.40 -2.14
CA CYS A 35 -3.54 7.25 -2.64
C CYS A 35 -2.89 5.95 -2.14
N VAL A 36 -2.83 5.80 -0.83
CA VAL A 36 -2.33 4.60 -0.18
C VAL A 36 -3.43 3.53 -0.19
N GLU A 37 -3.12 2.37 -0.74
CA GLU A 37 -4.03 1.24 -0.70
C GLU A 37 -3.85 0.42 0.58
N VAL A 38 -4.96 0.15 1.27
CA VAL A 38 -5.02 -0.82 2.36
C VAL A 38 -5.62 -2.10 1.79
N ARG A 39 -4.84 -3.18 1.75
CA ARG A 39 -5.27 -4.48 1.22
C ARG A 39 -5.32 -5.54 2.32
N VAL A 40 -6.25 -6.46 2.22
CA VAL A 40 -6.31 -7.68 3.04
C VAL A 40 -6.17 -8.89 2.12
N ASP A 41 -5.15 -9.70 2.37
CA ASP A 41 -4.82 -10.88 1.56
C ASP A 41 -4.80 -10.53 0.06
N GLY A 42 -4.14 -9.41 -0.29
CA GLY A 42 -4.05 -8.86 -1.65
C GLY A 42 -5.32 -8.17 -2.20
N ARG A 43 -6.44 -8.16 -1.47
CA ARG A 43 -7.70 -7.53 -1.91
C ARG A 43 -7.83 -6.12 -1.35
N LEU A 44 -8.13 -5.13 -2.19
CA LEU A 44 -8.37 -3.76 -1.76
C LEU A 44 -9.53 -3.68 -0.76
N LEU A 45 -9.24 -3.13 0.42
CA LEU A 45 -10.19 -2.89 1.51
C LEU A 45 -10.46 -1.39 1.67
N ALA A 46 -9.44 -0.54 1.52
CA ALA A 46 -9.60 0.90 1.67
C ALA A 46 -8.57 1.69 0.85
N LEU A 47 -8.90 2.95 0.56
CA LEU A 47 -7.97 3.96 0.09
C LEU A 47 -7.79 5.02 1.17
N GLY A 48 -6.58 5.57 1.28
CA GLY A 48 -6.26 6.56 2.29
C GLY A 48 -5.07 7.43 1.95
N GLU A 49 -4.73 8.28 2.90
CA GLU A 49 -3.58 9.19 2.84
C GLU A 49 -2.56 8.84 3.92
N LEU A 50 -1.27 8.88 3.58
CA LEU A 50 -0.18 8.69 4.52
C LEU A 50 -0.08 9.92 5.44
N VAL A 51 -0.25 9.71 6.74
CA VAL A 51 -0.22 10.77 7.74
C VAL A 51 0.87 10.52 8.79
N GLN A 52 1.38 11.59 9.39
CA GLN A 52 2.23 11.50 10.57
C GLN A 52 1.37 11.43 11.83
N LEU A 53 1.49 10.34 12.59
CA LEU A 53 0.86 10.15 13.88
C LEU A 53 1.94 10.16 14.97
N GLU A 54 2.14 11.31 15.61
CA GLU A 54 3.20 11.54 16.60
C GLU A 54 4.58 11.22 16.01
N ASP A 55 5.25 10.17 16.49
CA ASP A 55 6.55 9.69 16.05
C ASP A 55 6.46 8.54 15.02
N ARG A 56 5.25 8.22 14.54
CA ARG A 56 4.98 7.11 13.61
C ARG A 56 4.24 7.56 12.36
N LEU A 57 4.24 6.72 11.34
CA LEU A 57 3.39 6.86 10.16
C LEU A 57 2.07 6.11 10.37
N GLY A 58 0.99 6.67 9.85
CA GLY A 58 -0.33 6.06 9.77
C GLY A 58 -0.95 6.25 8.39
N VAL A 59 -2.11 5.63 8.18
CA VAL A 59 -2.95 5.88 7.00
C VAL A 59 -4.30 6.37 7.48
N GLU A 60 -4.67 7.59 7.11
CA GLU A 60 -6.02 8.09 7.29
C GLU A 60 -6.91 7.49 6.20
N LEU A 61 -7.92 6.70 6.61
CA LEU A 61 -8.81 6.03 5.66
C LEU A 61 -9.81 7.04 5.09
N LEU A 62 -9.78 7.23 3.78
CA LEU A 62 -10.69 8.12 3.05
C LEU A 62 -11.88 7.37 2.48
N GLU A 63 -11.66 6.16 1.97
CA GLU A 63 -12.69 5.27 1.45
C GLU A 63 -12.51 3.87 2.02
N VAL A 64 -13.60 3.23 2.47
CA VAL A 64 -13.58 1.84 2.95
C VAL A 64 -14.61 1.03 2.17
N TYR A 65 -14.16 -0.06 1.57
CA TYR A 65 -14.97 -1.00 0.81
C TYR A 65 -15.41 -2.17 1.69
N GLN A 66 -16.60 -2.69 1.45
CA GLN A 66 -17.02 -3.93 2.11
C GLN A 66 -16.24 -5.10 1.51
N VAL A 67 -15.36 -5.72 2.31
CA VAL A 67 -14.87 -7.06 1.97
C VAL A 67 -16.01 -8.03 2.28
N PRO A 68 -16.50 -8.80 1.30
CA PRO A 68 -17.45 -9.86 1.59
C PRO A 68 -16.77 -10.80 2.58
N VAL A 69 -17.25 -10.81 3.83
CA VAL A 69 -16.88 -11.84 4.77
C VAL A 69 -17.46 -13.11 4.18
N SER A 70 -16.63 -13.93 3.56
CA SER A 70 -17.01 -15.30 3.24
C SER A 70 -17.34 -15.95 4.57
N GLY A 71 -18.63 -16.03 4.89
CA GLY A 71 -19.13 -16.50 6.17
C GLY A 71 -18.49 -17.84 6.52
N GLY A 72 -18.01 -17.95 7.76
CA GLY A 72 -17.71 -19.26 8.34
C GLY A 72 -18.97 -20.11 8.22
N ALA A 73 -18.82 -21.29 7.63
CA ALA A 73 -19.84 -22.32 7.69
C ALA A 73 -20.09 -22.62 9.17
N GLY A 74 -21.25 -22.18 9.66
CA GLY A 74 -21.88 -22.68 10.89
C GLY A 74 -22.87 -23.77 10.54
#